data_AF-A0A562V5I8-F1
#
_entry.id   AF-A0A562V5I8-F1
#
_cell.length_a   1.000
_cell.length_b   1.000
_cell.length_c   1.000
_cell.angle_alpha   90.00
_cell.angle_beta   90.00
_cell.angle_gamma   90.00
#
_symmetry.space_group_name_H-M   'P 1'
#
loop_
_entity.id
_entity.type
_entity.pdbx_description
1 polymer ?
#
loop_
_entity_poly.entity_id
_entity_poly.type
_entity_poly.pdbx_seq_one_letter_code
_entity_poly.pdbx_strand_id
1 'polypeptide(L)'
;MGFNASDYLSTAALVVSFASAYYTKKQSDSSRIASTNDYRAHLSDKHDKYRTALKQVNDKHKEDIAYLSQEAGNALQIIVEIFDQYDTHNHETRYLRHLVHECSEMVYYAFKGQLGWQTGLNISHRFFQMTHLEDRVEPHLNYFNQDEFRVFFESRYFNNQNAFQETKLLKDTYFCSLVNQIKQRIDSTRRGELLLEIQEVCRPFNSSFKDLKPKISESANYLQETLEESDLEHFPLHESPELYRRLKYKKATLDTLSNLRLQEIDRNNADRFYNYVSLSIYTCAILHAIQGFYSWGWNRQDKL
;
A
#
# COMPACT_ATOMS: atom_id res chain seq x y z
N MET A 1 -45.67 -34.99 -60.50
CA MET A 1 -45.99 -33.70 -59.85
C MET A 1 -44.88 -32.74 -60.22
N GLY A 2 -45.14 -31.84 -61.18
CA GLY A 2 -44.19 -30.81 -61.58
C GLY A 2 -44.40 -29.58 -60.70
N PHE A 3 -43.31 -28.98 -60.22
CA PHE A 3 -43.35 -27.68 -59.55
C PHE A 3 -43.94 -26.64 -60.51
N ASN A 4 -44.95 -25.89 -60.06
CA ASN A 4 -45.50 -24.79 -60.85
C ASN A 4 -44.59 -23.55 -60.72
N ALA A 5 -44.65 -22.62 -61.68
CA ALA A 5 -43.86 -21.39 -61.67
C ALA A 5 -43.99 -20.58 -60.36
N SER A 6 -45.16 -20.65 -59.71
CA SER A 6 -45.44 -20.05 -58.39
C SER A 6 -44.60 -20.65 -57.26
N ASP A 7 -44.31 -21.95 -57.30
CA ASP A 7 -43.54 -22.65 -56.27
C ASP A 7 -42.03 -22.35 -56.39
N TYR A 8 -41.56 -22.13 -57.61
CA TYR A 8 -40.19 -21.63 -57.84
C TYR A 8 -40.03 -20.18 -57.37
N LEU A 9 -41.04 -19.33 -57.61
CA LEU A 9 -41.08 -17.95 -57.13
C LEU A 9 -41.12 -17.86 -55.60
N SER A 10 -41.91 -18.69 -54.92
CA SER A 10 -41.98 -18.70 -53.46
C SER A 10 -40.68 -19.20 -52.82
N THR A 11 -40.06 -20.23 -53.40
CA THR A 11 -38.76 -20.74 -52.94
C THR A 11 -37.64 -19.72 -53.17
N ALA A 12 -37.62 -19.05 -54.34
CA ALA A 12 -36.68 -17.97 -54.62
C ALA A 12 -36.90 -16.77 -53.67
N ALA A 13 -38.15 -16.41 -53.39
CA ALA A 13 -38.47 -15.35 -52.43
C ALA A 13 -37.98 -15.70 -51.01
N LEU A 14 -38.18 -16.95 -50.56
CA LEU A 14 -37.65 -17.41 -49.26
C LEU A 14 -36.12 -17.34 -49.22
N VAL A 15 -35.43 -17.80 -50.27
CA VAL A 15 -33.95 -17.73 -50.35
C VAL A 15 -33.47 -16.28 -50.32
N VAL A 16 -34.14 -15.37 -51.04
CA VAL A 16 -33.83 -13.93 -51.03
C VAL A 16 -34.10 -13.31 -49.66
N SER A 17 -35.21 -13.67 -49.00
CA SER A 17 -35.51 -13.20 -47.63
C SER A 17 -34.49 -13.69 -46.61
N PHE A 18 -34.08 -14.97 -46.68
CA PHE A 18 -33.02 -15.49 -45.81
C PHE A 18 -31.67 -14.82 -46.08
N ALA A 19 -31.29 -14.63 -47.35
CA ALA A 19 -30.06 -13.94 -47.72
C ALA A 19 -30.06 -12.46 -47.27
N SER A 20 -31.20 -11.77 -47.42
CA SER A 20 -31.40 -10.40 -46.96
C SER A 20 -31.31 -10.30 -45.43
N ALA A 21 -32.02 -11.16 -44.70
CA ALA A 21 -31.97 -11.19 -43.23
C ALA A 21 -30.55 -11.50 -42.72
N TYR A 22 -29.84 -12.43 -43.35
CA TYR A 22 -28.45 -12.74 -43.02
C TYR A 22 -27.52 -11.55 -43.30
N TYR A 23 -27.68 -10.89 -44.45
CA TYR A 23 -26.90 -9.69 -44.80
C TYR A 23 -27.17 -8.54 -43.82
N THR A 24 -28.42 -8.25 -43.50
CA THR A 24 -28.80 -7.21 -42.54
C THR A 24 -28.26 -7.51 -41.14
N LYS A 25 -28.31 -8.78 -40.69
CA LYS A 25 -27.70 -9.18 -39.42
C LYS A 25 -26.18 -8.97 -39.43
N LYS A 26 -25.49 -9.41 -40.48
CA LYS A 26 -24.04 -9.25 -40.62
C LYS A 26 -23.65 -7.76 -40.67
N GLN A 27 -24.40 -6.94 -41.39
CA GLN A 27 -24.19 -5.50 -41.46
C GLN A 27 -24.41 -4.84 -40.09
N SER A 28 -25.48 -5.21 -39.37
CA SER A 28 -25.77 -4.73 -38.01
C SER A 28 -24.64 -5.10 -37.04
N ASP A 29 -24.16 -6.34 -37.08
CA ASP A 29 -23.03 -6.79 -36.27
C ASP A 29 -21.75 -6.02 -36.60
N SER A 30 -21.44 -5.82 -37.88
CA SER A 30 -20.29 -5.01 -38.31
C SER A 30 -20.39 -3.55 -37.86
N SER A 31 -21.56 -2.92 -37.98
CA SER A 31 -21.79 -1.56 -37.49
C SER A 31 -21.67 -1.45 -35.98
N ARG A 32 -22.15 -2.45 -35.23
CA ARG A 32 -21.98 -2.52 -33.77
C ARG A 32 -20.51 -2.63 -33.37
N ILE A 33 -19.75 -3.48 -34.06
CA ILE A 33 -18.29 -3.62 -33.83
C ILE A 33 -17.57 -2.30 -34.15
N ALA A 34 -17.88 -1.67 -35.29
CA ALA A 34 -17.30 -0.38 -35.67
C ALA A 34 -17.61 0.70 -34.64
N SER A 35 -18.87 0.86 -34.24
CA SER A 35 -19.27 1.82 -33.20
C SER A 35 -18.59 1.56 -31.86
N THR A 36 -18.41 0.29 -31.47
CA THR A 36 -17.68 -0.06 -30.24
C THR A 36 -16.20 0.32 -30.33
N ASN A 37 -15.58 0.11 -31.49
CA ASN A 37 -14.18 0.46 -31.71
C ASN A 37 -13.99 1.98 -31.76
N ASP A 38 -14.87 2.71 -32.44
CA ASP A 38 -14.87 4.18 -32.49
C ASP A 38 -15.04 4.77 -31.08
N TYR A 39 -15.97 4.21 -30.29
CA TYR A 39 -16.14 4.59 -28.89
C TYR A 39 -14.86 4.39 -28.07
N ARG A 40 -14.20 3.22 -28.20
CA ARG A 40 -12.93 2.94 -27.51
C ARG A 40 -11.79 3.85 -27.96
N ALA A 41 -11.75 4.23 -29.25
CA ALA A 41 -10.77 5.16 -29.77
C ALA A 41 -10.97 6.54 -29.14
N HIS A 42 -12.21 7.06 -29.15
CA HIS A 42 -12.55 8.32 -28.48
C HIS A 42 -12.23 8.28 -26.98
N LEU A 43 -12.54 7.19 -26.30
CA LEU A 43 -12.22 7.00 -24.89
C LEU A 43 -10.70 7.03 -24.64
N SER A 44 -9.93 6.35 -25.48
CA SER A 44 -8.46 6.35 -25.38
C SER A 44 -7.87 7.74 -25.57
N ASP A 45 -8.34 8.50 -26.55
CA ASP A 45 -7.87 9.86 -26.82
C ASP A 45 -8.23 10.82 -25.69
N LYS A 46 -9.47 10.72 -25.17
CA LYS A 46 -9.94 11.57 -24.06
C LYS A 46 -9.23 11.25 -22.76
N HIS A 47 -8.87 9.99 -22.53
CA HIS A 47 -8.17 9.56 -21.32
C HIS A 47 -6.64 9.73 -21.38
N ASP A 48 -6.08 10.22 -22.49
CA ASP A 48 -4.64 10.41 -22.64
C ASP A 48 -4.06 11.41 -21.63
N LYS A 49 -4.83 12.46 -21.30
CA LYS A 49 -4.45 13.44 -20.27
C LYS A 49 -4.21 12.81 -18.89
N TYR A 50 -5.02 11.81 -18.53
CA TYR A 50 -4.89 11.10 -17.25
C TYR A 50 -3.68 10.18 -17.22
N ARG A 51 -3.34 9.55 -18.35
CA ARG A 51 -2.10 8.78 -18.50
C ARG A 51 -0.89 9.69 -18.39
N THR A 52 -0.96 10.86 -19.01
CA THR A 52 0.09 11.88 -18.96
C THR A 52 0.28 12.40 -17.52
N ALA A 53 -0.80 12.74 -16.82
CA ALA A 53 -0.75 13.16 -15.42
C ALA A 53 -0.10 12.08 -14.52
N LEU A 54 -0.54 10.81 -14.66
CA LEU A 54 0.03 9.70 -13.92
C LEU A 54 1.53 9.51 -14.21
N LYS A 55 1.93 9.61 -15.49
CA LYS A 55 3.33 9.50 -15.90
C LYS A 55 4.17 10.63 -15.33
N GLN A 56 3.72 11.88 -15.46
CA GLN A 56 4.41 13.05 -14.93
C GLN A 56 4.66 12.94 -13.42
N VAL A 57 3.64 12.54 -12.65
CA VAL A 57 3.78 12.35 -11.21
C VAL A 57 4.71 11.19 -10.86
N ASN A 58 4.70 10.10 -11.64
CA ASN A 58 5.65 9.01 -11.44
C ASN A 58 7.08 9.44 -11.72
N ASP A 59 7.33 10.12 -12.83
CA ASP A 59 8.65 10.58 -13.23
C ASP A 59 9.18 11.64 -12.24
N LYS A 60 8.32 12.55 -11.76
CA LYS A 60 8.67 13.59 -10.76
C LYS A 60 9.25 13.03 -9.47
N HIS A 61 8.72 11.91 -8.96
CA HIS A 61 9.09 11.38 -7.63
C HIS A 61 9.91 10.09 -7.66
N LYS A 62 10.23 9.55 -8.84
CA LYS A 62 10.88 8.24 -8.98
C LYS A 62 12.21 8.18 -8.22
N GLU A 63 13.08 9.15 -8.47
CA GLU A 63 14.42 9.21 -7.88
C GLU A 63 14.34 9.55 -6.39
N ASP A 64 13.52 10.54 -6.03
CA ASP A 64 13.33 10.98 -4.65
C ASP A 64 12.81 9.84 -3.74
N ILE A 65 11.81 9.08 -4.21
CA ILE A 65 11.27 7.93 -3.46
C ILE A 65 12.28 6.79 -3.39
N ALA A 66 13.04 6.53 -4.47
CA ALA A 66 14.08 5.51 -4.45
C ALA A 66 15.19 5.86 -3.45
N TYR A 67 15.60 7.13 -3.41
CA TYR A 67 16.56 7.64 -2.44
C TYR A 67 16.06 7.51 -1.00
N LEU A 68 14.82 7.95 -0.72
CA LEU A 68 14.21 7.79 0.61
C LEU A 68 14.09 6.33 1.03
N SER A 69 13.74 5.44 0.10
CA SER A 69 13.66 4.01 0.36
C SER A 69 15.02 3.43 0.76
N GLN A 70 16.10 3.88 0.13
CA GLN A 70 17.47 3.48 0.47
C GLN A 70 17.90 4.05 1.82
N GLU A 71 17.66 5.34 2.08
CA GLU A 71 17.96 5.96 3.37
C GLU A 71 17.21 5.28 4.52
N ALA A 72 15.93 4.95 4.31
CA ALA A 72 15.12 4.24 5.30
C ALA A 72 15.70 2.85 5.61
N GLY A 73 16.11 2.10 4.59
CA GLY A 73 16.75 0.79 4.76
C GLY A 73 18.09 0.87 5.50
N ASN A 74 18.93 1.84 5.16
CA ASN A 74 20.21 2.07 5.85
C ASN A 74 20.00 2.45 7.33
N ALA A 75 19.09 3.38 7.60
CA ALA A 75 18.76 3.79 8.96
C ALA A 75 18.21 2.62 9.78
N LEU A 76 17.31 1.83 9.19
CA LEU A 76 16.75 0.64 9.83
C LEU A 76 17.85 -0.36 10.21
N GLN A 77 18.77 -0.66 9.30
CA GLN A 77 19.87 -1.59 9.56
C GLN A 77 20.73 -1.13 10.74
N ILE A 78 21.14 0.14 10.75
CA ILE A 78 21.95 0.71 11.82
C ILE A 78 21.18 0.68 13.16
N ILE A 79 19.89 1.05 13.16
CA ILE A 79 19.06 1.03 14.37
C ILE A 79 18.97 -0.36 14.97
N VAL A 80 18.69 -1.40 14.17
CA VAL A 80 18.58 -2.76 14.73
C VAL A 80 19.91 -3.24 15.30
N GLU A 81 21.05 -2.85 14.70
CA GLU A 81 22.38 -3.15 15.23
C GLU A 81 22.68 -2.42 16.55
N ILE A 82 22.20 -1.18 16.72
CA ILE A 82 22.33 -0.42 17.98
C ILE A 82 21.74 -1.19 19.15
N PHE A 83 20.60 -1.88 18.96
CA PHE A 83 19.94 -2.60 20.04
C PHE A 83 20.83 -3.64 20.72
N ASP A 84 21.74 -4.29 19.99
CA ASP A 84 22.65 -5.28 20.59
C ASP A 84 23.61 -4.63 21.62
N GLN A 85 23.87 -3.32 21.55
CA GLN A 85 24.68 -2.59 22.53
C GLN A 85 23.95 -2.31 23.85
N TYR A 86 22.63 -2.41 23.85
CA TYR A 86 21.75 -2.19 25.00
C TYR A 86 21.20 -3.50 25.58
N ASP A 87 21.61 -4.64 25.02
CA ASP A 87 21.20 -5.96 25.46
C ASP A 87 21.96 -6.37 26.74
N THR A 88 21.22 -6.48 27.83
CA THR A 88 21.73 -6.96 29.12
C THR A 88 21.95 -8.47 29.15
N HIS A 89 21.42 -9.21 28.15
CA HIS A 89 21.47 -10.67 28.06
C HIS A 89 22.18 -11.11 26.77
N ASN A 90 23.42 -10.64 26.57
CA ASN A 90 24.31 -10.91 25.42
C ASN A 90 24.60 -12.40 25.13
N HIS A 91 23.99 -13.35 25.83
CA HIS A 91 24.21 -14.80 25.70
C HIS A 91 22.92 -15.58 25.37
N GLU A 92 21.82 -14.88 25.09
CA GLU A 92 20.60 -15.50 24.60
C GLU A 92 20.77 -16.06 23.18
N THR A 93 20.00 -17.10 22.85
CA THR A 93 20.12 -17.81 21.55
C THR A 93 19.81 -16.91 20.36
N ARG A 94 19.06 -15.82 20.59
CA ARG A 94 18.63 -14.86 19.57
C ARG A 94 19.01 -13.44 19.96
N TYR A 95 19.76 -12.76 19.10
CA TYR A 95 20.15 -11.35 19.29
C TYR A 95 18.94 -10.40 19.31
N LEU A 96 19.07 -9.30 20.07
CA LEU A 96 18.02 -8.31 20.25
C LEU A 96 17.65 -7.63 18.92
N ARG A 97 18.64 -7.38 18.04
CA ARG A 97 18.41 -6.90 16.67
C ARG A 97 17.37 -7.71 15.90
N HIS A 98 17.37 -9.04 16.05
CA HIS A 98 16.44 -9.91 15.32
C HIS A 98 15.03 -9.83 15.88
N LEU A 99 14.88 -9.60 17.19
CA LEU A 99 13.58 -9.42 17.81
C LEU A 99 12.95 -8.09 17.36
N VAL A 100 13.74 -7.00 17.38
CA VAL A 100 13.28 -5.67 16.96
C VAL A 100 12.93 -5.64 15.48
N HIS A 101 13.80 -6.20 14.63
CA HIS A 101 13.55 -6.29 13.20
C HIS A 101 12.25 -7.06 12.90
N GLU A 102 12.09 -8.28 13.44
CA GLU A 102 10.86 -9.05 13.20
C GLU A 102 9.63 -8.36 13.76
N CYS A 103 9.69 -7.85 14.99
CA CYS A 103 8.56 -7.18 15.63
C CYS A 103 8.10 -5.96 14.83
N SER A 104 9.03 -5.12 14.36
CA SER A 104 8.71 -3.95 13.54
C SER A 104 8.25 -4.31 12.13
N GLU A 105 8.80 -5.38 11.54
CA GLU A 105 8.31 -5.93 10.28
C GLU A 105 6.86 -6.42 10.40
N MET A 106 6.52 -7.15 11.47
CA MET A 106 5.14 -7.61 11.72
C MET A 106 4.16 -6.44 11.82
N VAL A 107 4.57 -5.33 12.47
CA VAL A 107 3.76 -4.09 12.51
C VAL A 107 3.58 -3.54 11.10
N TYR A 108 4.65 -3.40 10.31
CA TYR A 108 4.55 -2.97 8.91
C TYR A 108 3.59 -3.85 8.10
N TYR A 109 3.70 -5.18 8.17
CA TYR A 109 2.85 -6.10 7.41
C TYR A 109 1.37 -6.02 7.79
N ALA A 110 1.05 -5.71 9.06
CA ALA A 110 -0.33 -5.47 9.48
C ALA A 110 -0.97 -4.26 8.77
N PHE A 111 -0.17 -3.28 8.36
CA PHE A 111 -0.63 -2.12 7.58
C PHE A 111 -0.42 -2.26 6.08
N LYS A 112 0.54 -3.08 5.63
CA LYS A 112 1.01 -3.18 4.23
C LYS A 112 -0.12 -3.20 3.21
N GLY A 113 -1.14 -4.03 3.45
CA GLY A 113 -2.27 -4.17 2.53
C GLY A 113 -3.11 -2.91 2.34
N GLN A 114 -3.11 -2.01 3.32
CA GLN A 114 -3.94 -0.80 3.34
C GLN A 114 -3.20 0.47 2.95
N LEU A 115 -1.86 0.46 2.96
CA LEU A 115 -1.00 1.60 2.63
C LEU A 115 -1.26 2.19 1.22
N GLY A 116 -1.79 1.38 0.30
CA GLY A 116 -1.99 1.78 -1.09
C GLY A 116 -3.39 2.27 -1.47
N TRP A 117 -4.35 2.31 -0.55
CA TRP A 117 -5.75 2.67 -0.92
C TRP A 117 -6.60 3.29 0.19
N GLN A 118 -6.21 3.17 1.46
CA GLN A 118 -6.83 3.93 2.56
C GLN A 118 -6.37 5.39 2.54
N THR A 119 -7.07 6.27 3.25
CA THR A 119 -6.65 7.68 3.37
C THR A 119 -5.40 7.80 4.22
N GLY A 120 -4.51 8.72 3.83
CA GLY A 120 -3.22 8.90 4.50
C GLY A 120 -3.37 9.29 5.97
N LEU A 121 -4.34 10.16 6.30
CA LEU A 121 -4.67 10.55 7.67
C LEU A 121 -5.15 9.37 8.53
N ASN A 122 -5.98 8.48 7.99
CA ASN A 122 -6.48 7.32 8.74
C ASN A 122 -5.34 6.36 9.07
N ILE A 123 -4.51 6.06 8.07
CA ILE A 123 -3.36 5.18 8.23
C ILE A 123 -2.32 5.77 9.18
N SER A 124 -1.95 7.04 9.01
CA SER A 124 -0.93 7.67 9.85
C SER A 124 -1.37 7.73 11.31
N HIS A 125 -2.65 8.02 11.58
CA HIS A 125 -3.20 7.99 12.93
C HIS A 125 -3.12 6.60 13.54
N ARG A 126 -3.53 5.55 12.82
CA ARG A 126 -3.48 4.16 13.30
C ARG A 126 -2.04 3.67 13.50
N PHE A 127 -1.12 4.00 12.59
CA PHE A 127 0.31 3.72 12.76
C PHE A 127 0.85 4.39 14.02
N PHE A 128 0.49 5.65 14.25
CA PHE A 128 0.91 6.41 15.43
C PHE A 128 0.42 5.79 16.74
N GLN A 129 -0.73 5.12 16.75
CA GLN A 129 -1.20 4.41 17.94
C GLN A 129 -0.27 3.24 18.35
N MET A 130 0.60 2.77 17.46
CA MET A 130 1.61 1.75 17.79
C MET A 130 2.74 2.31 18.69
N THR A 131 2.78 3.63 18.91
CA THR A 131 3.65 4.22 19.96
C THR A 131 3.20 3.86 21.38
N HIS A 132 1.99 3.32 21.55
CA HIS A 132 1.44 2.87 22.84
C HIS A 132 1.30 1.34 22.89
N LEU A 133 2.15 0.62 22.14
CA LEU A 133 2.03 -0.81 21.99
C LEU A 133 2.17 -1.56 23.30
N GLU A 134 3.14 -1.16 24.13
CA GLU A 134 3.40 -1.74 25.45
C GLU A 134 2.19 -1.67 26.40
N ASP A 135 1.31 -0.68 26.24
CA ASP A 135 0.11 -0.51 27.06
C ASP A 135 -1.09 -1.32 26.52
N ARG A 136 -1.00 -1.83 25.29
CA ARG A 136 -2.12 -2.41 24.54
C ARG A 136 -1.96 -3.89 24.21
N VAL A 137 -0.83 -4.50 24.54
CA VAL A 137 -0.60 -5.92 24.33
C VAL A 137 -1.49 -6.76 25.25
N GLU A 138 -2.34 -7.58 24.65
CA GLU A 138 -3.33 -8.41 25.33
C GLU A 138 -3.27 -9.84 24.77
N PRO A 139 -2.27 -10.65 25.18
CA PRO A 139 -2.03 -11.96 24.60
C PRO A 139 -3.21 -12.91 24.87
N HIS A 140 -3.96 -13.24 23.82
CA HIS A 140 -5.16 -14.08 23.94
C HIS A 140 -5.26 -15.15 22.87
N LEU A 141 -4.61 -14.96 21.71
CA LEU A 141 -4.75 -15.81 20.54
C LEU A 141 -3.38 -16.07 19.94
N ASN A 142 -3.19 -17.25 19.35
CA ASN A 142 -1.91 -17.63 18.76
C ASN A 142 -2.06 -17.79 17.25
N TYR A 143 -1.92 -16.68 16.52
CA TYR A 143 -2.12 -16.63 15.07
C TYR A 143 -0.86 -17.03 14.30
N PHE A 144 0.34 -16.69 14.80
CA PHE A 144 1.59 -16.85 14.05
C PHE A 144 2.41 -18.11 14.36
N ASN A 145 1.92 -18.99 15.23
CA ASN A 145 2.64 -20.22 15.60
C ASN A 145 2.44 -21.38 14.60
N GLN A 146 1.66 -21.18 13.52
CA GLN A 146 1.41 -22.21 12.49
C GLN A 146 1.74 -21.75 11.06
N ASP A 147 1.72 -20.44 10.79
CA ASP A 147 1.95 -19.87 9.46
C ASP A 147 2.96 -18.72 9.52
N GLU A 148 3.73 -18.51 8.44
CA GLU A 148 4.54 -17.31 8.25
C GLU A 148 3.65 -16.06 8.33
N PHE A 149 3.95 -15.12 9.24
CA PHE A 149 3.09 -13.95 9.52
C PHE A 149 2.75 -13.15 8.24
N ARG A 150 3.67 -13.12 7.27
CA ARG A 150 3.47 -12.46 5.97
C ARG A 150 2.28 -13.05 5.21
N VAL A 151 2.20 -14.39 5.14
CA VAL A 151 1.12 -15.14 4.49
C VAL A 151 -0.19 -14.95 5.25
N PHE A 152 -0.14 -14.92 6.59
CA PHE A 152 -1.32 -14.65 7.40
C PHE A 152 -1.94 -13.29 7.07
N PHE A 153 -1.14 -12.21 7.08
CA PHE A 153 -1.65 -10.86 6.81
C PHE A 153 -2.18 -10.70 5.38
N GLU A 154 -1.49 -11.28 4.40
CA GLU A 154 -1.93 -11.33 3.01
C GLU A 154 -3.29 -12.05 2.88
N SER A 155 -3.42 -13.26 3.43
CA SER A 155 -4.65 -14.04 3.40
C SER A 155 -5.81 -13.29 4.07
N ARG A 156 -5.57 -12.66 5.22
CA ARG A 156 -6.58 -11.84 5.91
C ARG A 156 -6.99 -10.63 5.10
N TYR A 157 -6.06 -10.01 4.38
CA TYR A 157 -6.36 -8.87 3.51
C TYR A 157 -7.30 -9.27 2.38
N PHE A 158 -7.05 -10.41 1.72
CA PHE A 158 -7.92 -10.86 0.63
C PHE A 158 -9.30 -11.31 1.11
N ASN A 159 -9.44 -11.74 2.37
CA ASN A 159 -10.72 -12.03 2.99
C ASN A 159 -11.52 -10.77 3.34
N ASN A 160 -10.86 -9.76 3.92
CA ASN A 160 -11.48 -8.46 4.20
C ASN A 160 -10.43 -7.35 4.14
N GLN A 161 -10.45 -6.57 3.06
CA GLN A 161 -9.49 -5.50 2.83
C GLN A 161 -9.58 -4.41 3.90
N ASN A 162 -10.78 -4.11 4.40
CA ASN A 162 -11.01 -3.08 5.43
C ASN A 162 -10.68 -3.55 6.86
N ALA A 163 -10.34 -4.82 7.07
CA ALA A 163 -10.05 -5.32 8.41
C ALA A 163 -8.78 -4.66 9.00
N PHE A 164 -8.87 -4.17 10.24
CA PHE A 164 -7.74 -3.61 10.97
C PHE A 164 -6.88 -4.74 11.54
N GLN A 165 -5.89 -5.18 10.77
CA GLN A 165 -5.06 -6.33 11.11
C GLN A 165 -4.11 -6.06 12.30
N GLU A 166 -3.79 -4.80 12.57
CA GLU A 166 -3.01 -4.39 13.75
C GLU A 166 -3.73 -4.75 15.05
N THR A 167 -5.07 -4.79 15.07
CA THR A 167 -5.83 -5.22 16.26
C THR A 167 -5.65 -6.71 16.57
N LYS A 168 -5.34 -7.52 15.54
CA LYS A 168 -5.06 -8.95 15.68
C LYS A 168 -3.63 -9.16 16.14
N LEU A 169 -2.70 -8.36 15.61
CA LEU A 169 -1.30 -8.35 16.03
C LEU A 169 -1.16 -8.11 17.54
N LEU A 170 -1.87 -7.12 18.09
CA LEU A 170 -1.84 -6.80 19.53
C LEU A 170 -2.38 -7.93 20.44
N LYS A 171 -3.12 -8.89 19.86
CA LYS A 171 -3.68 -10.04 20.59
C LYS A 171 -2.88 -11.32 20.40
N ASP A 172 -1.88 -11.28 19.53
CA ASP A 172 -1.08 -12.44 19.19
C ASP A 172 -0.04 -12.74 20.28
N THR A 173 -0.03 -13.99 20.75
CA THR A 173 0.87 -14.43 21.83
C THR A 173 2.34 -14.37 21.44
N TYR A 174 2.69 -14.71 20.19
CA TYR A 174 4.07 -14.68 19.73
C TYR A 174 4.57 -13.24 19.63
N PHE A 175 3.80 -12.35 19.00
CA PHE A 175 4.12 -10.92 18.93
C PHE A 175 4.29 -10.28 20.31
N CYS A 176 3.34 -10.52 21.22
CA CYS A 176 3.44 -10.03 22.60
C CYS A 176 4.69 -10.58 23.31
N SER A 177 5.07 -11.84 23.03
CA SER A 177 6.29 -12.42 23.59
C SER A 177 7.56 -11.73 23.08
N LEU A 178 7.61 -11.32 21.80
CA LEU A 178 8.75 -10.59 21.23
C LEU A 178 8.92 -9.22 21.90
N VAL A 179 7.82 -8.48 22.04
CA VAL A 179 7.79 -7.16 22.69
C VAL A 179 8.26 -7.26 24.13
N ASN A 180 7.76 -8.24 24.88
CA ASN A 180 8.16 -8.47 26.27
C ASN A 180 9.63 -8.85 26.39
N GLN A 181 10.15 -9.71 25.50
CA GLN A 181 11.57 -10.04 25.46
C GLN A 181 12.45 -8.81 25.19
N ILE A 182 12.05 -7.95 24.26
CA ILE A 182 12.79 -6.70 23.98
C ILE A 182 12.81 -5.81 25.22
N LYS A 183 11.65 -5.62 25.86
CA LYS A 183 11.50 -4.80 27.05
C LYS A 183 12.34 -5.29 28.24
N GLN A 184 12.37 -6.60 28.46
CA GLN A 184 13.11 -7.20 29.59
C GLN A 184 14.63 -7.16 29.40
N ARG A 185 15.10 -7.17 28.15
CA ARG A 185 16.53 -7.23 27.82
C ARG A 185 17.22 -5.88 27.76
N ILE A 186 16.48 -4.80 27.58
CA ILE A 186 17.05 -3.45 27.56
C ILE A 186 17.13 -2.90 28.97
N ASP A 187 18.30 -2.38 29.35
CA ASP A 187 18.45 -1.63 30.59
C ASP A 187 17.60 -0.35 30.56
N SER A 188 16.52 -0.34 31.34
CA SER A 188 15.57 0.76 31.41
C SER A 188 16.17 2.10 31.88
N THR A 189 17.36 2.08 32.51
CA THR A 189 18.09 3.29 32.91
C THR A 189 18.75 3.99 31.72
N ARG A 190 19.02 3.24 30.64
CA ARG A 190 19.64 3.73 29.39
C ARG A 190 18.62 4.01 28.28
N ARG A 191 17.32 4.07 28.62
CA ARG A 191 16.24 4.27 27.63
C ARG A 191 16.35 5.60 26.88
N GLY A 192 16.72 6.69 27.56
CA GLY A 192 16.89 7.99 26.90
C GLY A 192 18.07 7.99 25.95
N GLU A 193 19.18 7.34 26.34
CA GLU A 193 20.36 7.15 25.47
C GLU A 193 19.98 6.41 24.18
N LEU A 194 19.30 5.26 24.30
CA LEU A 194 18.83 4.47 23.16
C LEU A 194 17.95 5.30 22.22
N LEU A 195 16.95 6.00 22.76
CA LEU A 195 16.02 6.80 21.97
C LEU A 195 16.74 7.94 21.24
N LEU A 196 17.70 8.59 21.89
CA LEU A 196 18.50 9.64 21.27
C LEU A 196 19.40 9.09 20.17
N GLU A 197 20.05 7.95 20.39
CA GLU A 197 20.89 7.32 19.37
C GLU A 197 20.09 6.94 18.12
N ILE A 198 18.88 6.39 18.30
CA ILE A 198 17.94 6.12 17.21
C ILE A 198 17.58 7.41 16.45
N GLN A 199 17.33 8.52 17.17
CA GLN A 199 17.05 9.81 16.52
C GLN A 199 18.22 10.36 15.73
N GLU A 200 19.45 10.24 16.25
CA GLU A 200 20.66 10.66 15.55
C GLU A 200 20.80 9.90 14.22
N VAL A 201 20.58 8.58 14.23
CA VAL A 201 20.58 7.75 13.02
C VAL A 201 19.47 8.15 12.06
N CYS A 202 18.29 8.48 12.56
CA CYS A 202 17.16 8.93 11.73
C CYS A 202 17.31 10.35 11.19
N ARG A 203 18.28 11.16 11.68
CA ARG A 203 18.36 12.59 11.32
C ARG A 203 18.52 12.83 9.81
N PRO A 204 19.43 12.15 9.07
CA PRO A 204 19.57 12.37 7.63
C PRO A 204 18.27 12.07 6.89
N PHE A 205 17.70 10.89 7.16
CA PHE A 205 16.41 10.46 6.62
C PHE A 205 15.29 11.46 6.92
N ASN A 206 15.17 11.92 8.17
CA ASN A 206 14.14 12.88 8.59
C ASN A 206 14.27 14.22 7.86
N SER A 207 15.50 14.68 7.62
CA SER A 207 15.75 15.91 6.86
C SER A 207 15.23 15.76 5.43
N SER A 208 15.69 14.72 4.70
CA SER A 208 15.26 14.43 3.34
C SER A 208 13.74 14.26 3.24
N PHE A 209 13.15 13.54 4.19
CA PHE A 209 11.72 13.25 4.19
C PHE A 209 10.88 14.49 4.47
N LYS A 210 11.31 15.37 5.38
CA LYS A 210 10.64 16.63 5.69
C LYS A 210 10.61 17.58 4.49
N ASP A 211 11.70 17.61 3.72
CA ASP A 211 11.81 18.45 2.52
C ASP A 211 10.97 17.92 1.35
N LEU A 212 10.84 16.59 1.23
CA LEU A 212 10.09 15.96 0.15
C LEU A 212 8.57 15.95 0.40
N LYS A 213 8.15 15.84 1.66
CA LYS A 213 6.74 15.74 2.07
C LYS A 213 5.79 16.74 1.41
N PRO A 214 6.09 18.07 1.38
CA PRO A 214 5.23 19.04 0.73
C PRO A 214 5.04 18.76 -0.77
N LYS A 215 6.12 18.37 -1.47
CA LYS A 215 6.10 18.07 -2.91
C LYS A 215 5.26 16.82 -3.23
N ILE A 216 5.36 15.80 -2.37
CA ILE A 216 4.51 14.59 -2.44
C ILE A 216 3.05 14.97 -2.22
N SER A 217 2.76 15.76 -1.18
CA SER A 217 1.40 16.19 -0.85
C SER A 217 0.76 17.00 -1.98
N GLU A 218 1.51 17.94 -2.57
CA GLU A 218 1.07 18.71 -3.74
C GLU A 218 0.68 17.78 -4.90
N SER A 219 1.49 16.75 -5.16
CA SER A 219 1.22 15.82 -6.25
C SER A 219 0.04 14.89 -5.96
N ALA A 220 -0.20 14.54 -4.69
CA ALA A 220 -1.39 13.80 -4.29
C ALA A 220 -2.66 14.64 -4.49
N ASN A 221 -2.61 15.94 -4.17
CA ASN A 221 -3.70 16.90 -4.40
C ASN A 221 -3.97 17.10 -5.89
N TYR A 222 -2.93 17.27 -6.71
CA TYR A 222 -3.07 17.36 -8.16
C TYR A 222 -3.78 16.13 -8.76
N LEU A 223 -3.44 14.92 -8.30
CA LEU A 223 -4.13 13.70 -8.73
C LEU A 223 -5.57 13.62 -8.20
N GLN A 224 -5.86 14.17 -7.03
CA GLN A 224 -7.22 14.28 -6.48
C GLN A 224 -8.07 15.22 -7.34
N GLU A 225 -7.57 16.42 -7.66
CA GLU A 225 -8.23 17.37 -8.55
C GLU A 225 -8.48 16.75 -9.94
N THR A 226 -7.48 16.05 -10.49
CA THR A 226 -7.61 15.33 -11.76
C THR A 226 -8.72 14.26 -11.73
N LEU A 227 -8.90 13.57 -10.60
CA LEU A 227 -9.98 12.60 -10.43
C LEU A 227 -11.35 13.28 -10.31
N GLU A 228 -11.43 14.42 -9.63
CA GLU A 228 -12.66 15.20 -9.47
C GLU A 228 -13.11 15.84 -10.79
N GLU A 229 -12.18 16.39 -11.56
CA GLU A 229 -12.45 16.90 -12.92
C GLU A 229 -13.05 15.82 -13.81
N SER A 230 -12.58 14.58 -13.64
CA SER A 230 -13.05 13.45 -14.44
C SER A 230 -14.53 13.13 -14.26
N ASP A 231 -15.05 13.31 -13.04
CA ASP A 231 -16.45 13.04 -12.74
C ASP A 231 -17.40 14.06 -13.42
N LEU A 232 -16.86 15.17 -13.94
CA LEU A 232 -17.60 16.20 -14.67
C LEU A 232 -17.51 16.04 -16.20
N GLU A 233 -16.70 15.11 -16.69
CA GLU A 233 -16.46 14.94 -18.13
C GLU A 233 -17.50 14.07 -18.82
N HIS A 234 -17.66 14.28 -20.13
CA HIS A 234 -18.55 13.47 -20.96
C HIS A 234 -18.11 11.99 -21.02
N PHE A 235 -16.80 11.74 -20.93
CA PHE A 235 -16.21 10.40 -20.85
C PHE A 235 -15.47 10.23 -19.52
N PRO A 236 -16.18 9.94 -18.42
CA PRO A 236 -15.58 9.83 -17.10
C PRO A 236 -14.52 8.72 -17.04
N LEU A 237 -13.49 8.91 -16.21
CA LEU A 237 -12.35 8.00 -16.14
C LEU A 237 -12.72 6.61 -15.61
N HIS A 238 -13.81 6.47 -14.86
CA HIS A 238 -14.26 5.16 -14.39
C HIS A 238 -14.62 4.20 -15.55
N GLU A 239 -14.83 4.71 -16.77
CA GLU A 239 -14.97 3.90 -17.98
C GLU A 239 -13.66 3.28 -18.49
N SER A 240 -12.51 3.72 -17.95
CA SER A 240 -11.21 3.04 -18.04
C SER A 240 -10.81 2.49 -16.66
N PRO A 241 -11.36 1.34 -16.23
CA PRO A 241 -11.21 0.86 -14.85
C PRO A 241 -9.76 0.66 -14.40
N GLU A 242 -8.90 0.23 -15.31
CA GLU A 242 -7.49 0.01 -14.99
C GLU A 242 -6.75 1.33 -14.73
N LEU A 243 -6.95 2.33 -15.58
CA LEU A 243 -6.33 3.65 -15.44
C LEU A 243 -6.87 4.36 -14.20
N TYR A 244 -8.19 4.30 -13.98
CA TYR A 244 -8.84 4.81 -12.77
C TYR A 244 -8.23 4.22 -11.49
N ARG A 245 -8.08 2.88 -11.44
CA ARG A 245 -7.49 2.18 -10.29
C ARG A 245 -6.02 2.59 -10.08
N ARG A 246 -5.23 2.69 -11.14
CA ARG A 246 -3.81 3.10 -11.06
C ARG A 246 -3.67 4.53 -10.54
N LEU A 247 -4.51 5.45 -10.98
CA LEU A 247 -4.54 6.84 -10.51
C LEU A 247 -4.95 6.93 -9.04
N LYS A 248 -6.03 6.26 -8.64
CA LYS A 248 -6.44 6.18 -7.24
C LYS A 248 -5.37 5.61 -6.33
N TYR A 249 -4.73 4.51 -6.76
CA TYR A 249 -3.64 3.90 -6.02
C TYR A 249 -2.45 4.87 -5.88
N LYS A 250 -2.03 5.53 -6.97
CA LYS A 250 -0.92 6.49 -6.92
C LYS A 250 -1.25 7.68 -6.02
N LYS A 251 -2.48 8.21 -6.09
CA LYS A 251 -2.95 9.26 -5.19
C LYS A 251 -2.91 8.82 -3.72
N ALA A 252 -3.44 7.63 -3.40
CA ALA A 252 -3.50 7.12 -2.03
C ALA A 252 -2.10 6.80 -1.44
N THR A 253 -1.20 6.25 -2.25
CA THR A 253 0.20 6.00 -1.85
C THR A 253 0.96 7.29 -1.55
N LEU A 254 0.83 8.32 -2.40
CA LEU A 254 1.43 9.63 -2.15
C LEU A 254 0.81 10.32 -0.92
N ASP A 255 -0.51 10.29 -0.80
CA ASP A 255 -1.22 10.83 0.37
C ASP A 255 -0.81 10.12 1.67
N THR A 256 -0.66 8.79 1.64
CA THR A 256 -0.17 8.04 2.80
C THR A 256 1.26 8.44 3.14
N LEU A 257 2.16 8.45 2.15
CA LEU A 257 3.56 8.80 2.34
C LEU A 257 3.73 10.22 2.90
N SER A 258 2.95 11.21 2.46
CA SER A 258 3.04 12.59 2.98
C SER A 258 2.58 12.70 4.45
N ASN A 259 1.71 11.80 4.89
CA ASN A 259 1.14 11.79 6.24
C ASN A 259 1.92 10.94 7.26
N LEU A 260 2.75 9.97 6.82
CA LEU A 260 3.62 9.21 7.73
C LEU A 260 4.58 10.14 8.48
N ARG A 261 4.87 9.87 9.75
CA ARG A 261 5.78 10.70 10.55
C ARG A 261 6.62 9.81 11.46
N LEU A 262 7.81 10.29 11.83
CA LEU A 262 8.54 9.76 12.96
C LEU A 262 8.25 10.65 14.19
N GLN A 263 8.27 10.05 15.37
CA GLN A 263 8.08 10.79 16.61
C GLN A 263 9.38 11.55 16.92
N GLU A 264 9.29 12.87 17.05
CA GLU A 264 10.37 13.66 17.61
C GLU A 264 10.38 13.51 19.14
N ILE A 265 11.55 13.20 19.67
CA ILE A 265 11.89 13.06 21.08
C ILE A 265 12.74 14.26 21.45
N ASP A 266 12.31 15.00 22.47
CA ASP A 266 13.08 16.11 23.02
C ASP A 266 14.21 15.55 23.89
N ARG A 267 15.44 16.00 23.62
CA ARG A 267 16.64 15.59 24.35
C ARG A 267 16.54 15.81 25.85
N ASN A 268 15.87 16.88 26.28
CA ASN A 268 15.71 17.17 27.70
C ASN A 268 14.69 16.26 28.40
N ASN A 269 13.89 15.52 27.62
CA ASN A 269 12.79 14.69 28.11
C ASN A 269 12.90 13.23 27.65
N ALA A 270 13.99 12.83 26.99
CA ALA A 270 14.16 11.49 26.43
C ALA A 270 13.99 10.39 27.51
N ASP A 271 14.50 10.61 28.71
CA ASP A 271 14.36 9.69 29.83
C ASP A 271 12.92 9.55 30.35
N ARG A 272 11.99 10.42 29.96
CA ARG A 272 10.59 10.35 30.40
C ARG A 272 9.71 9.43 29.55
N PHE A 273 10.24 8.95 28.42
CA PHE A 273 9.51 8.04 27.53
C PHE A 273 9.63 6.59 28.02
N TYR A 274 8.73 6.20 28.91
CA TYR A 274 8.64 4.82 29.43
C TYR A 274 8.22 3.80 28.35
N ASN A 275 7.60 4.26 27.27
CA ASN A 275 7.20 3.48 26.10
C ASN A 275 8.31 3.40 25.03
N TYR A 276 9.58 3.37 25.45
CA TYR A 276 10.74 3.44 24.55
C TYR A 276 10.77 2.27 23.56
N VAL A 277 10.35 1.07 23.97
CA VAL A 277 10.26 -0.09 23.07
C VAL A 277 9.21 0.14 21.99
N SER A 278 8.03 0.64 22.37
CA SER A 278 6.96 0.98 21.43
C SER A 278 7.41 2.04 20.42
N LEU A 279 8.10 3.09 20.87
CA LEU A 279 8.63 4.14 20.02
C LEU A 279 9.67 3.62 19.03
N SER A 280 10.55 2.73 19.46
CA SER A 280 11.54 2.11 18.58
C SER A 280 10.90 1.18 17.56
N ILE A 281 9.98 0.30 17.98
CA ILE A 281 9.24 -0.58 17.06
C ILE A 281 8.47 0.26 16.03
N TYR A 282 7.79 1.32 16.48
CA TYR A 282 7.09 2.25 15.60
C TYR A 282 8.03 2.90 14.59
N THR A 283 9.18 3.40 15.04
CA THR A 283 10.19 4.03 14.18
C THR A 283 10.68 3.05 13.11
N CYS A 284 11.09 1.85 13.52
CA CYS A 284 11.52 0.81 12.58
C CYS A 284 10.40 0.37 11.63
N ALA A 285 9.15 0.32 12.09
CA ALA A 285 8.02 -0.06 11.26
C ALA A 285 7.70 1.01 10.18
N ILE A 286 7.86 2.29 10.50
CA ILE A 286 7.77 3.39 9.53
C ILE A 286 8.91 3.29 8.51
N LEU A 287 10.14 3.00 8.95
CA LEU A 287 11.28 2.80 8.05
C LEU A 287 11.05 1.60 7.12
N HIS A 288 10.55 0.47 7.64
CA HIS A 288 10.11 -0.68 6.84
C HIS A 288 9.04 -0.28 5.82
N ALA A 289 8.03 0.50 6.24
CA ALA A 289 6.98 0.96 5.34
C ALA A 289 7.56 1.78 4.18
N ILE A 290 8.45 2.73 4.47
CA ILE A 290 9.01 3.62 3.45
C ILE A 290 10.02 2.89 2.55
N GLN A 291 10.85 2.02 3.11
CA GLN A 291 11.71 1.09 2.34
C GLN A 291 10.87 0.18 1.43
N GLY A 292 9.70 -0.25 1.90
CA GLY A 292 8.78 -1.11 1.17
C GLY A 292 7.81 -0.39 0.24
N PHE A 293 8.01 0.91 -0.08
CA PHE A 293 7.02 1.75 -0.79
C PHE A 293 6.43 1.10 -2.05
N TYR A 294 7.29 0.52 -2.91
CA TYR A 294 6.85 -0.11 -4.17
C TYR A 294 6.08 -1.41 -3.97
N SER A 295 6.09 -1.97 -2.76
CA SER A 295 5.39 -3.21 -2.39
C SER A 295 4.10 -2.97 -1.59
N TRP A 296 3.64 -1.73 -1.47
CA TRP A 296 2.41 -1.41 -0.75
C TRP A 296 1.17 -2.03 -1.41
N GLY A 297 0.23 -2.48 -0.58
CA GLY A 297 -0.88 -3.30 -1.04
C GLY A 297 -0.50 -4.77 -1.27
N TRP A 298 -1.48 -5.54 -1.72
CA TRP A 298 -1.30 -6.94 -2.11
C TRP A 298 -1.91 -7.14 -3.49
N ASN A 299 -1.13 -7.67 -4.44
CA ASN A 299 -1.62 -7.98 -5.77
C ASN A 299 -1.87 -9.49 -5.88
N ARG A 300 -3.05 -9.89 -6.40
CA ARG A 300 -3.32 -11.31 -6.70
C ARG A 300 -2.39 -11.90 -7.78
N GLN A 301 -1.68 -11.04 -8.53
CA GLN A 301 -0.77 -11.43 -9.60
C GLN A 301 0.60 -11.91 -9.09
N ASP A 302 0.93 -11.70 -7.82
CA ASP A 302 2.22 -12.14 -7.24
C ASP A 302 2.28 -13.68 -7.00
N LYS A 303 1.30 -14.44 -7.54
CA LYS A 303 1.13 -15.89 -7.36
C LYS A 303 0.78 -16.65 -8.65
N LEU A 304 1.02 -16.08 -9.83
CA LEU A 304 0.91 -16.78 -11.12
C LEU A 304 2.28 -16.86 -11.79
#